data_AF-A0A1G7TBG1-F1
#
_entry.id   AF-A0A1G7TBG1-F1
#
_cell.length_a   1.000
_cell.length_b   1.000
_cell.length_c   1.000
_cell.angle_alpha   90.00
_cell.angle_beta   90.00
_cell.angle_gamma   90.00
#
_symmetry.space_group_name_H-M   'P 1'
#
loop_
_entity.id
_entity.type
_entity.pdbx_description
1 polymer ?
#
loop_
_entity_poly.entity_id
_entity_poly.type
_entity_poly.pdbx_seq_one_letter_code
_entity_poly.pdbx_strand_id
1 'polypeptide(L)'
;MSENPYPNRPDPLAAVERERIVRDIACWKHELERDTSSEFTDQDLIEFCEELLSLSDTELYHRWDNTVGEWVLSRGDVERPQTVDDETFLEYQLGLLLNGEQTKYGFLNTVSIPPEARG
;
A
#
# COMPACT_ATOMS: atom_id res chain seq x y z
N MET A 1 -12.08 -16.17 9.19
CA MET A 1 -11.23 -15.07 9.69
C MET A 1 -9.93 -15.23 8.94
N SER A 2 -9.59 -14.28 8.05
CA SER A 2 -8.32 -14.31 7.33
C SER A 2 -7.23 -13.91 8.32
N GLU A 3 -6.12 -14.67 8.35
CA GLU A 3 -4.99 -14.38 9.23
C GLU A 3 -4.15 -13.24 8.65
N ASN A 4 -3.73 -12.29 9.49
CA ASN A 4 -2.87 -11.17 9.08
C ASN A 4 -1.62 -11.71 8.37
N PRO A 5 -1.33 -11.30 7.11
CA PRO A 5 -0.17 -11.78 6.37
C PRO A 5 1.16 -11.30 6.98
N TYR A 6 1.10 -10.32 7.90
CA TYR A 6 2.25 -9.78 8.60
C TYR A 6 2.09 -9.89 10.12
N PRO A 7 2.18 -11.10 10.69
CA PRO A 7 1.90 -11.36 12.10
C PRO A 7 2.89 -10.68 13.06
N ASN A 8 4.05 -10.23 12.58
CA ASN A 8 5.02 -9.47 13.39
C ASN A 8 4.82 -7.95 13.31
N ARG A 9 3.78 -7.47 12.64
CA ARG A 9 3.46 -6.04 12.52
C ARG A 9 2.45 -5.59 13.57
N PRO A 10 2.42 -4.28 13.91
CA PRO A 10 1.48 -3.76 14.90
C PRO A 10 0.02 -4.02 14.50
N ASP A 11 -0.76 -4.53 15.45
CA ASP A 11 -2.22 -4.60 15.39
C ASP A 11 -2.75 -4.25 16.80
N PRO A 12 -3.36 -3.08 17.03
CA PRO A 12 -3.83 -2.12 16.02
C PRO A 12 -2.74 -1.16 15.49
N LEU A 13 -2.98 -0.61 14.29
CA LEU A 13 -2.18 0.44 13.67
C LEU A 13 -2.42 1.82 14.30
N ALA A 14 -1.37 2.62 14.44
CA ALA A 14 -1.53 4.05 14.70
C ALA A 14 -2.13 4.77 13.48
N ALA A 15 -2.83 5.88 13.70
CA ALA A 15 -3.47 6.63 12.61
C ALA A 15 -2.50 7.01 11.48
N VAL A 16 -1.26 7.41 11.82
CA VAL A 16 -0.23 7.77 10.84
C VAL A 16 0.27 6.57 10.04
N GLU A 17 0.36 5.39 10.66
CA GLU A 17 0.77 4.14 10.02
C GLU A 17 -0.29 3.69 9.02
N ARG A 18 -1.56 3.77 9.45
CA ARG A 18 -2.72 3.51 8.61
C ARG A 18 -2.77 4.44 7.40
N GLU A 19 -2.58 5.75 7.59
CA GLU A 19 -2.50 6.72 6.49
C GLU A 19 -1.36 6.41 5.51
N ARG A 20 -0.23 5.89 5.99
CA ARG A 20 0.90 5.51 5.12
C ARG A 20 0.52 4.34 4.23
N ILE A 21 -0.11 3.29 4.76
CA ILE A 21 -0.57 2.15 3.94
C ILE A 21 -1.64 2.60 2.92
N VAL A 22 -2.65 3.35 3.37
CA VAL A 22 -3.70 3.85 2.47
C VAL A 22 -3.11 4.67 1.34
N ARG A 23 -2.17 5.57 1.65
CA ARG A 23 -1.48 6.37 0.62
C ARG A 23 -0.69 5.50 -0.35
N ASP A 24 0.02 4.49 0.14
CA ASP A 24 0.82 3.59 -0.68
C ASP A 24 -0.06 2.84 -1.71
N ILE A 25 -1.19 2.30 -1.26
CA ILE A 25 -2.17 1.64 -2.12
C ILE A 25 -2.82 2.62 -3.10
N ALA A 26 -3.14 3.84 -2.66
CA ALA A 26 -3.73 4.88 -3.51
C ALA A 26 -2.77 5.33 -4.63
N CYS A 27 -1.47 5.47 -4.33
CA CYS A 27 -0.45 5.76 -5.34
C CYS A 27 -0.38 4.64 -6.38
N TRP A 28 -0.34 3.38 -5.94
CA TRP A 28 -0.37 2.23 -6.84
C TRP A 28 -1.59 2.25 -7.76
N LYS A 29 -2.79 2.46 -7.21
CA LYS A 29 -4.03 2.51 -8.00
C LYS A 29 -4.00 3.63 -9.04
N HIS A 30 -3.55 4.82 -8.64
CA HIS A 30 -3.47 5.97 -9.53
C HIS A 30 -2.47 5.77 -10.68
N GLU A 31 -1.34 5.09 -10.45
CA GLU A 31 -0.43 4.73 -11.54
C GLU A 31 -1.00 3.69 -12.49
N LEU A 32 -1.60 2.63 -11.93
CA LEU A 32 -2.22 1.56 -12.72
C LEU A 32 -3.27 2.11 -13.69
N GLU A 33 -4.14 3.01 -13.23
CA GLU A 33 -5.23 3.56 -14.05
C GLU A 33 -4.75 4.56 -15.11
N ARG A 34 -3.59 5.21 -14.89
CA ARG A 34 -3.00 6.11 -15.89
C ARG A 34 -2.37 5.34 -17.04
N ASP A 35 -1.76 4.20 -16.76
CA ASP A 35 -1.17 3.35 -17.78
C ASP A 35 -2.23 2.68 -18.68
N THR A 36 -3.47 2.57 -18.21
CA THR A 36 -4.58 1.91 -18.93
C THR A 36 -5.46 2.83 -19.76
N SER A 37 -5.16 4.14 -19.86
CA SER A 37 -6.02 5.15 -20.53
C SER A 37 -7.44 5.21 -19.95
N SER A 38 -7.59 4.86 -18.68
CA SER A 38 -8.87 4.84 -17.93
C SER A 38 -9.39 6.25 -17.64
N GLU A 39 -10.71 6.42 -17.53
CA GLU A 39 -11.37 7.66 -17.07
C GLU A 39 -11.28 7.82 -15.55
N PHE A 40 -10.22 7.34 -14.90
CA PHE A 40 -10.07 7.42 -13.44
C PHE A 40 -10.00 8.89 -13.00
N THR A 41 -10.99 9.30 -12.22
CA THR A 41 -11.20 10.68 -11.79
C THR A 41 -10.74 10.91 -10.35
N ASP A 42 -10.66 12.17 -9.95
CA ASP A 42 -10.42 12.54 -8.55
C ASP A 42 -11.53 12.00 -7.61
N GLN A 43 -12.76 11.87 -8.10
CA GLN A 43 -13.87 11.30 -7.34
C GLN A 43 -13.66 9.80 -7.09
N ASP A 44 -13.18 9.06 -8.09
CA ASP A 44 -12.85 7.63 -7.93
C ASP A 44 -11.72 7.44 -6.91
N LEU A 45 -10.74 8.36 -6.87
CA LEU A 45 -9.68 8.33 -5.88
C LEU A 45 -10.20 8.60 -4.45
N ILE A 46 -11.14 9.54 -4.30
CA ILE A 46 -11.80 9.82 -3.01
C ILE A 46 -12.52 8.56 -2.52
N GLU A 47 -13.41 7.99 -3.34
CA GLU A 47 -14.19 6.79 -2.99
C GLU A 47 -13.30 5.61 -2.67
N PHE A 48 -12.20 5.43 -3.42
CA PHE A 48 -11.22 4.38 -3.14
C PHE A 48 -10.50 4.61 -1.81
N CYS A 49 -10.10 5.84 -1.49
CA CYS A 49 -9.49 6.14 -0.20
C CYS A 49 -10.47 5.95 0.97
N GLU A 50 -11.74 6.29 0.81
CA GLU A 50 -12.80 6.05 1.79
C GLU A 50 -12.98 4.55 2.07
N GLU A 51 -13.03 3.74 1.00
CA GLU A 51 -13.08 2.27 1.13
C GLU A 51 -11.91 1.77 1.96
N LEU A 52 -10.68 2.16 1.61
CA LEU A 52 -9.47 1.75 2.32
C LEU A 52 -9.47 2.19 3.79
N LEU A 53 -9.91 3.42 4.08
CA LEU A 53 -10.00 3.95 5.45
C LEU A 53 -11.07 3.23 6.28
N SER A 54 -12.05 2.57 5.66
CA SER A 54 -13.08 1.79 6.35
C SER A 54 -12.67 0.36 6.72
N LEU A 55 -11.58 -0.17 6.13
CA LEU A 55 -11.11 -1.55 6.36
C LEU A 55 -10.59 -1.77 7.79
N SER A 56 -10.66 -2.98 8.32
CA SER A 56 -9.85 -3.31 9.52
C SER A 56 -8.36 -3.27 9.19
N ASP A 57 -7.49 -3.20 10.21
CA ASP A 57 -6.03 -3.18 9.99
C ASP A 57 -5.55 -4.47 9.30
N THR A 58 -6.08 -5.63 9.68
CA THR A 58 -5.84 -6.92 9.00
C THR A 58 -6.26 -6.90 7.54
N GLU A 59 -7.44 -6.37 7.22
CA GLU A 59 -7.90 -6.24 5.83
C GLU A 59 -7.04 -5.25 5.03
N LEU A 60 -6.56 -4.19 5.68
CA LEU A 60 -5.68 -3.22 5.05
C LEU A 60 -4.30 -3.81 4.74
N TYR A 61 -3.76 -4.65 5.64
CA TYR A 61 -2.55 -5.43 5.38
C TYR A 61 -2.72 -6.38 4.20
N HIS A 62 -3.82 -7.14 4.15
CA HIS A 62 -4.13 -7.98 3.00
C HIS A 62 -4.31 -7.16 1.71
N ARG A 63 -4.93 -5.98 1.78
CA ARG A 63 -5.10 -5.14 0.61
C ARG A 63 -3.75 -4.64 0.11
N TRP A 64 -2.84 -4.23 1.00
CA TRP A 64 -1.49 -3.82 0.62
C TRP A 64 -0.71 -4.97 -0.02
N ASP A 65 -0.72 -6.15 0.59
CA ASP A 65 -0.04 -7.35 0.11
C ASP A 65 -0.47 -7.72 -1.33
N ASN A 66 -1.78 -7.83 -1.55
CA ASN A 66 -2.37 -8.19 -2.84
C ASN A 66 -2.35 -7.08 -3.90
N THR A 67 -1.85 -5.88 -3.58
CA THR A 67 -1.79 -4.76 -4.53
C THR A 67 -0.35 -4.29 -4.70
N VAL A 68 0.13 -3.49 -3.76
CA VAL A 68 1.50 -2.96 -3.77
C VAL A 68 2.50 -4.09 -3.64
N GLY A 69 2.28 -5.07 -2.75
CA GLY A 69 3.18 -6.21 -2.55
C GLY A 69 3.42 -6.99 -3.83
N GLU A 70 2.35 -7.48 -4.46
CA GLU A 70 2.42 -8.17 -5.75
C GLU A 70 3.07 -7.32 -6.85
N TRP A 71 2.72 -6.04 -6.94
CA TRP A 71 3.31 -5.13 -7.90
C TRP A 71 4.82 -4.97 -7.68
N VAL A 72 5.28 -4.81 -6.44
CA VAL A 72 6.70 -4.73 -6.09
C VAL A 72 7.44 -6.01 -6.48
N LEU A 73 6.86 -7.18 -6.22
CA LEU A 73 7.48 -8.46 -6.59
C LEU A 73 7.57 -8.68 -8.11
N SER A 74 6.63 -8.08 -8.86
CA SER A 74 6.63 -8.14 -10.34
C SER A 74 7.73 -7.27 -10.98
N ARG A 75 8.29 -6.30 -10.24
CA ARG A 75 9.23 -5.31 -10.77
C ARG A 75 10.64 -5.86 -10.90
N GLY A 76 11.19 -5.76 -12.11
CA GLY A 76 12.57 -6.15 -12.40
C GLY A 76 13.64 -5.15 -11.96
N ASP A 77 13.23 -3.91 -11.63
CA ASP A 77 14.12 -2.83 -11.19
C ASP A 77 14.24 -2.71 -9.66
N VAL A 78 13.47 -3.48 -8.90
CA VAL A 78 13.58 -3.57 -7.45
C VAL A 78 14.59 -4.65 -7.09
N GLU A 79 15.75 -4.23 -6.56
CA GLU A 79 16.80 -5.16 -6.12
C GLU A 79 16.36 -5.96 -4.88
N ARG A 80 16.12 -7.26 -5.08
CA ARG A 80 15.79 -8.20 -4.00
C ARG A 80 17.04 -8.94 -3.52
N PRO A 81 17.31 -8.98 -2.20
CA PRO A 81 18.41 -9.79 -1.68
C PRO A 81 18.18 -11.27 -1.97
N GLN A 82 19.18 -11.97 -2.50
CA GLN A 82 19.09 -13.40 -2.82
C GLN A 82 18.97 -14.31 -1.58
N THR A 83 19.14 -13.74 -0.39
CA THR A 83 19.18 -14.45 0.89
C THR A 83 17.87 -14.44 1.66
N VAL A 84 16.84 -13.75 1.15
CA VAL A 84 15.51 -13.67 1.77
C VAL A 84 14.44 -14.08 0.77
N ASP A 85 13.36 -14.67 1.24
CA ASP A 85 12.18 -14.93 0.41
C ASP A 85 11.35 -13.66 0.19
N ASP A 86 10.38 -13.76 -0.73
CA ASP A 86 9.52 -12.64 -1.13
C ASP A 86 8.68 -12.13 0.05
N GLU A 87 8.20 -13.03 0.93
CA GLU A 87 7.43 -12.68 2.13
C GLU A 87 8.26 -11.85 3.12
N THR A 88 9.48 -12.31 3.46
CA THR A 88 10.40 -11.58 4.34
C THR A 88 10.78 -10.22 3.74
N PHE A 89 10.97 -10.18 2.42
CA PHE A 89 11.27 -8.94 1.71
C PHE A 89 10.12 -7.93 1.80
N LEU A 90 8.90 -8.35 1.48
CA LEU A 90 7.70 -7.50 1.56
C LEU A 90 7.41 -7.08 3.00
N GLU A 91 7.54 -8.00 3.96
CA GLU A 91 7.42 -7.67 5.37
C GLU A 91 8.38 -6.55 5.73
N TYR A 92 9.67 -6.65 5.36
CA TYR A 92 10.65 -5.60 5.59
C TYR A 92 10.25 -4.26 4.94
N GLN A 93 9.79 -4.27 3.69
CA GLN A 93 9.35 -3.04 3.01
C GLN A 93 8.15 -2.39 3.72
N LEU A 94 7.17 -3.19 4.12
CA LEU A 94 6.03 -2.71 4.90
C LEU A 94 6.50 -2.11 6.23
N GLY A 95 7.50 -2.71 6.88
CA GLY A 95 8.12 -2.14 8.09
C GLY A 95 8.72 -0.75 7.87
N LEU A 96 9.45 -0.56 6.78
CA LEU A 96 9.98 0.75 6.40
C LEU A 96 8.84 1.75 6.15
N LEU A 97 7.83 1.34 5.39
CA LEU A 97 6.64 2.15 5.13
C LEU A 97 5.98 2.59 6.42
N LEU A 98 5.70 1.67 7.35
CA LEU A 98 5.06 1.95 8.63
C LEU A 98 5.89 2.92 9.48
N ASN A 99 7.21 2.83 9.46
CA ASN A 99 8.11 3.74 10.17
C ASN A 99 8.25 5.11 9.48
N GLY A 100 7.73 5.27 8.26
CA GLY A 100 7.92 6.48 7.45
C GLY A 100 9.32 6.58 6.86
N GLU A 101 10.00 5.44 6.74
CA GLU A 101 11.31 5.32 6.11
C GLU A 101 11.16 5.06 4.61
N GLN A 102 12.24 5.27 3.86
CA GLN A 102 12.25 5.07 2.42
C GLN A 102 12.23 3.58 2.07
N THR A 103 11.25 3.15 1.27
CA THR A 103 11.18 1.79 0.72
C THR A 103 12.13 1.63 -0.48
N LYS A 104 12.36 0.39 -0.90
CA LYS A 104 13.16 0.05 -2.09
C LYS A 104 12.45 0.29 -3.41
N TYR A 105 11.15 0.57 -3.35
CA TYR A 105 10.32 0.94 -4.49
C TYR A 105 9.84 2.38 -4.34
N GLY A 106 9.16 2.88 -5.36
CA GLY A 106 8.53 4.19 -5.32
C GLY A 106 7.59 4.38 -6.49
N PHE A 107 6.73 5.38 -6.34
CA PHE A 107 5.74 5.81 -7.31
C PHE A 107 6.25 7.08 -8.00
N LEU A 108 6.12 7.14 -9.33
CA LEU A 108 6.27 8.33 -10.16
C LEU A 108 5.23 9.41 -9.81
N ASN A 109 4.02 9.01 -9.46
CA ASN A 109 2.90 9.89 -9.15
C ASN A 109 2.42 9.67 -7.72
N THR A 110 3.00 10.41 -6.79
CA THR A 110 2.55 10.39 -5.39
C THR A 110 1.23 11.15 -5.24
N VAL A 111 0.23 10.50 -4.65
CA VAL A 111 -1.04 11.13 -4.29
C VAL A 111 -1.11 11.37 -2.78
N SER A 112 -1.91 12.36 -2.39
CA SER A 112 -2.31 12.55 -0.99
C SER A 112 -3.69 11.95 -0.79
N ILE A 113 -3.97 11.42 0.40
CA ILE A 113 -5.33 11.03 0.79
C ILE A 113 -6.17 12.31 0.78
N PRO A 114 -7.24 12.40 -0.04
CA PRO A 114 -8.11 13.56 -0.08
C PRO A 114 -8.71 13.86 1.31
N PRO A 115 -8.79 15.13 1.74
CA PRO A 115 -9.47 15.51 2.98
C PRO A 115 -10.90 14.97 3.08
N GLU A 116 -11.61 14.97 1.96
CA GLU A 116 -12.99 14.49 1.81
C GLU A 116 -13.13 13.03 2.23
N ALA A 117 -12.12 12.21 1.92
CA ALA A 117 -12.13 10.79 2.23
C ALA A 117 -11.99 10.47 3.73
N ARG A 118 -11.67 11.47 4.56
CA ARG A 118 -11.44 11.27 6.01
C ARG A 118 -12.70 11.34 6.87
N GLY A 119 -13.82 11.87 6.32
CA GLY A 119 -15.08 12.07 7.05
C GLY A 119 -15.09 13.25 8.02
#